data_AF-N6W396-F1
#
_entry.id   AF-N6W396-F1
#
_cell.length_a   1.000
_cell.length_b   1.000
_cell.length_c   1.000
_cell.angle_alpha   90.00
_cell.angle_beta   90.00
_cell.angle_gamma   90.00
#
_symmetry.space_group_name_H-M   'P 1'
#
loop_
_entity.id
_entity.type
_entity.pdbx_description
1 polymer ?
#
loop_
_entity_poly.entity_id
_entity_poly.type
_entity_poly.pdbx_seq_one_letter_code
_entity_poly.pdbx_strand_id
1 'polypeptide(L)'
;MGCSHKKIEAALDRWDESHWYLHQIEVHYHNADAMRYSMNAFIRSLREIPDMVAMALQNHDGFSTWHKPIRRELELADHLFSQIIRHRRHIVHKSMLKPKSKAFVASIRGYTVKMQFGFHVDPFEDSDMAIRRFIDMSKDNPIVLQALAPDEIQVLALIREWHIEGFEEELIDSFRNAWLRVTAYLSKILVYLGGEPFPEGLPECFKDPRNYRYKKYYGSQLSAPK
;
A
#
# COMPACT_ATOMS: atom_id res chain seq x y z
N MET A 1 -33.08 -7.57 19.18
CA MET A 1 -32.35 -7.27 17.93
C MET A 1 -30.91 -7.72 18.09
N GLY A 2 -30.53 -8.83 17.48
CA GLY A 2 -29.12 -9.25 17.47
C GLY A 2 -28.33 -8.29 16.59
N CYS A 3 -27.24 -7.73 17.11
CA CYS A 3 -26.38 -6.81 16.37
C CYS A 3 -25.96 -7.46 15.04
N SER A 4 -26.28 -6.84 13.90
CA SER A 4 -25.95 -7.33 12.55
C SER A 4 -24.47 -7.67 12.41
N HIS A 5 -23.61 -6.95 13.12
CA HIS A 5 -22.16 -7.14 13.14
C HIS A 5 -21.74 -8.47 13.78
N LYS A 6 -22.46 -8.95 14.81
CA LYS A 6 -22.16 -10.23 15.47
C LYS A 6 -22.30 -11.43 14.53
N LYS A 7 -23.14 -11.33 13.50
CA LYS A 7 -23.33 -12.42 12.53
C LYS A 7 -22.12 -12.61 11.60
N ILE A 8 -21.27 -11.60 11.45
CA ILE A 8 -20.10 -11.60 10.56
C ILE A 8 -18.83 -11.12 11.28
N GLU A 9 -18.78 -11.25 12.60
CA GLU A 9 -17.71 -10.71 13.46
C GLU A 9 -16.32 -11.12 13.01
N ALA A 10 -16.12 -12.40 12.66
CA ALA A 10 -14.84 -12.89 12.16
C ALA A 10 -14.40 -12.22 10.84
N ALA A 11 -15.36 -11.89 9.95
CA ALA A 11 -15.06 -11.19 8.71
C ALA A 11 -14.74 -9.70 8.96
N LEU A 12 -15.38 -9.08 9.96
CA LEU A 12 -15.11 -7.71 10.38
C LEU A 12 -13.75 -7.57 11.05
N ASP A 13 -13.40 -8.49 11.95
CA ASP A 13 -12.07 -8.56 12.57
C ASP A 13 -10.98 -8.73 11.50
N ARG A 14 -11.23 -9.58 10.50
CA ARG A 14 -10.32 -9.75 9.36
C ARG A 14 -10.20 -8.49 8.48
N TRP A 15 -11.28 -7.73 8.35
CA TRP A 15 -11.29 -6.45 7.64
C TRP A 15 -10.47 -5.39 8.40
N ASP A 16 -10.61 -5.32 9.72
CA ASP A 16 -9.78 -4.47 10.58
C ASP A 16 -8.30 -4.89 10.55
N GLU A 17 -8.01 -6.18 10.53
CA GLU A 17 -6.65 -6.70 10.35
C GLU A 17 -6.04 -6.23 9.02
N SER A 18 -6.83 -6.26 7.94
CA SER A 18 -6.39 -5.76 6.64
C SER A 18 -6.12 -4.25 6.66
N HIS A 19 -6.95 -3.48 7.36
CA HIS A 19 -6.73 -2.05 7.56
C HIS A 19 -5.42 -1.79 8.31
N TRP A 20 -5.14 -2.57 9.37
CA TRP A 20 -3.88 -2.47 10.09
C TRP A 20 -2.66 -2.73 9.20
N TYR A 21 -2.70 -3.76 8.35
CA TYR A 21 -1.60 -4.04 7.42
C TYR A 21 -1.40 -2.95 6.37
N LEU A 22 -2.44 -2.21 5.97
CA LEU A 22 -2.24 -1.02 5.10
C LEU A 22 -1.33 0.01 5.77
N HIS A 23 -1.54 0.28 7.05
CA HIS A 23 -0.65 1.17 7.80
C HIS A 23 0.76 0.59 7.95
N GLN A 24 0.90 -0.73 8.06
CA GLN A 24 2.23 -1.35 8.06
C GLN A 24 2.96 -1.19 6.71
N ILE A 25 2.23 -1.21 5.58
CA ILE A 25 2.81 -0.93 4.26
C ILE A 25 3.28 0.52 4.19
N GLU A 26 2.48 1.46 4.69
CA GLU A 26 2.81 2.89 4.73
C GLU A 26 4.05 3.19 5.59
N VAL A 27 4.11 2.62 6.80
CA VAL A 27 5.23 2.80 7.73
C VAL A 27 6.52 2.18 7.17
N HIS A 28 6.40 1.05 6.47
CA HIS A 28 7.55 0.33 5.93
C HIS A 28 7.86 0.66 4.47
N TYR A 29 7.25 1.68 3.87
CA TYR A 29 7.37 2.01 2.44
C TYR A 29 8.82 2.11 1.90
N HIS A 30 9.77 2.44 2.78
CA HIS A 30 11.19 2.57 2.47
C HIS A 30 12.08 1.39 2.91
N ASN A 31 11.49 0.37 3.55
CA ASN A 31 12.12 -0.89 3.95
C ASN A 31 11.56 -2.03 3.09
N ALA A 32 12.36 -2.54 2.17
CA ALA A 32 11.88 -3.40 1.09
C ALA A 32 11.27 -4.71 1.60
N ASP A 33 11.93 -5.37 2.57
CA ASP A 33 11.46 -6.65 3.09
C ASP A 33 10.23 -6.50 3.99
N ALA A 34 10.25 -5.55 4.93
CA ALA A 34 9.12 -5.31 5.82
C ALA A 34 7.88 -4.88 5.02
N MET A 35 8.05 -4.00 4.03
CA MET A 35 6.98 -3.59 3.12
C MET A 35 6.37 -4.80 2.41
N ARG A 36 7.21 -5.67 1.82
CA ARG A 36 6.76 -6.88 1.13
C ARG A 36 5.98 -7.82 2.05
N TYR A 37 6.42 -7.99 3.30
CA TYR A 37 5.71 -8.82 4.27
C TYR A 37 4.34 -8.22 4.61
N SER A 38 4.28 -6.92 4.87
CA SER A 38 3.03 -6.20 5.12
C SER A 38 2.07 -6.28 3.93
N MET A 39 2.57 -6.14 2.70
CA MET A 39 1.77 -6.32 1.48
C MET A 39 1.18 -7.73 1.38
N ASN A 40 1.99 -8.76 1.60
CA ASN A 40 1.50 -10.14 1.55
C ASN A 40 0.43 -10.40 2.61
N ALA A 41 0.63 -9.89 3.82
CA ALA A 41 -0.32 -10.03 4.91
C ALA A 41 -1.63 -9.31 4.60
N PHE A 42 -1.57 -8.06 4.10
CA PHE A 42 -2.74 -7.31 3.62
C PHE A 42 -3.55 -8.08 2.58
N ILE A 43 -2.90 -8.54 1.51
CA ILE A 43 -3.57 -9.26 0.41
C ILE A 43 -4.25 -10.52 0.93
N ARG A 44 -3.56 -11.25 1.82
CA ARG A 44 -4.12 -12.45 2.43
C ARG A 44 -5.34 -12.11 3.27
N SER A 45 -5.25 -11.13 4.16
CA SER A 45 -6.37 -10.75 5.02
C SER A 45 -7.57 -10.29 4.20
N LEU A 46 -7.34 -9.46 3.17
CA LEU A 46 -8.39 -8.89 2.35
C LEU A 46 -9.17 -9.96 1.56
N ARG A 47 -8.45 -10.95 1.01
CA ARG A 47 -9.03 -12.04 0.22
C ARG A 47 -9.90 -12.99 1.07
N GLU A 48 -9.55 -13.20 2.33
CA GLU A 48 -10.26 -14.18 3.17
C GLU A 48 -11.66 -13.69 3.58
N ILE A 49 -11.92 -12.38 3.51
CA ILE A 49 -13.18 -11.75 3.97
C ILE A 49 -14.43 -12.31 3.26
N PRO A 50 -14.53 -12.39 1.92
CA PRO A 50 -15.72 -12.94 1.26
C PRO A 50 -16.01 -14.41 1.62
N ASP A 51 -14.96 -15.22 1.81
CA ASP A 51 -15.09 -16.61 2.24
C ASP A 51 -15.60 -16.71 3.68
N MET A 52 -15.09 -15.86 4.59
CA MET A 52 -15.56 -15.78 5.97
C MET A 52 -17.03 -15.38 6.05
N VAL A 53 -17.47 -14.40 5.26
CA VAL A 53 -18.88 -14.02 5.16
C VAL A 53 -19.74 -15.18 4.67
N ALA A 54 -19.31 -15.85 3.59
CA ALA A 54 -20.05 -16.98 3.03
C ALA A 54 -20.23 -18.12 4.04
N MET A 55 -19.17 -18.42 4.80
CA MET A 55 -19.19 -19.44 5.85
C MET A 55 -20.08 -19.05 7.03
N ALA A 56 -20.02 -17.79 7.47
CA ALA A 56 -20.80 -17.30 8.61
C ALA A 56 -22.31 -17.29 8.34
N LEU A 57 -22.71 -16.99 7.10
CA LEU A 57 -24.11 -16.82 6.69
C LEU A 57 -24.66 -17.98 5.85
N GLN A 58 -23.94 -19.12 5.77
CA GLN A 58 -24.33 -20.26 4.92
C GLN A 58 -25.74 -20.82 5.23
N ASN A 59 -26.18 -20.73 6.49
CA ASN A 59 -27.49 -21.20 6.96
C ASN A 59 -28.53 -20.09 7.05
N HIS A 60 -28.23 -18.88 6.57
CA HIS A 60 -29.16 -17.76 6.59
C HIS A 60 -30.10 -17.86 5.39
N ASP A 61 -31.41 -17.91 5.65
CA ASP A 61 -32.42 -18.10 4.61
C ASP A 61 -32.29 -17.07 3.48
N GLY A 62 -32.23 -17.57 2.23
CA GLY A 62 -32.10 -16.75 1.04
C GLY A 62 -30.72 -16.12 0.80
N PHE A 63 -29.78 -16.22 1.75
CA PHE A 63 -28.48 -15.53 1.67
C PHE A 63 -27.65 -16.02 0.49
N SER A 64 -27.47 -17.33 0.32
CA SER A 64 -26.63 -17.88 -0.76
C SER A 64 -27.06 -17.40 -2.15
N THR A 65 -28.37 -17.34 -2.41
CA THR A 65 -28.92 -16.88 -3.69
C THR A 65 -28.68 -15.38 -3.89
N TRP A 66 -28.88 -14.57 -2.85
CA TRP A 66 -28.68 -13.12 -2.88
C TRP A 66 -27.19 -12.73 -2.95
N HIS A 67 -26.33 -13.46 -2.25
CA HIS A 67 -24.90 -13.19 -2.11
C HIS A 67 -24.10 -13.53 -3.36
N LYS A 68 -24.45 -14.62 -4.04
CA LYS A 68 -23.74 -15.12 -5.23
C LYS A 68 -23.42 -14.04 -6.28
N PRO A 69 -24.38 -13.20 -6.75
CA PRO A 69 -24.07 -12.14 -7.70
C PRO A 69 -23.15 -11.06 -7.13
N ILE A 70 -23.32 -10.69 -5.86
CA ILE A 70 -22.52 -9.65 -5.18
C ILE A 70 -21.07 -10.08 -5.00
N ARG A 71 -20.87 -11.34 -4.57
CA ARG A 71 -19.54 -11.94 -4.47
C ARG A 71 -18.87 -12.01 -5.83
N ARG A 72 -19.63 -12.40 -6.87
CA ARG A 72 -19.12 -12.50 -8.24
C ARG A 72 -18.70 -11.13 -8.80
N GLU A 73 -19.47 -10.08 -8.48
CA GLU A 73 -19.14 -8.69 -8.82
C GLU A 73 -17.76 -8.31 -8.23
N LEU A 74 -17.54 -8.56 -6.94
CA LEU A 74 -16.26 -8.30 -6.29
C LEU A 74 -15.11 -9.16 -6.84
N GLU A 75 -15.29 -10.47 -6.95
CA GLU A 75 -14.19 -11.40 -7.26
C GLU A 75 -13.81 -11.45 -8.74
N LEU A 76 -14.76 -11.22 -9.66
CA LEU A 76 -14.54 -11.39 -11.10
C LEU A 76 -14.71 -10.11 -11.91
N ALA A 77 -15.64 -9.23 -11.52
CA ALA A 77 -15.90 -8.01 -12.29
C ALA A 77 -15.01 -6.84 -11.84
N ASP A 78 -14.66 -6.78 -10.55
CA ASP A 78 -13.71 -5.78 -10.06
C ASP A 78 -12.28 -6.13 -10.50
N HIS A 79 -11.77 -5.33 -11.45
CA HIS A 79 -10.44 -5.53 -12.02
C HIS A 79 -9.34 -5.42 -10.96
N LEU A 80 -9.45 -4.45 -10.06
CA LEU A 80 -8.43 -4.19 -9.02
C LEU A 80 -8.36 -5.33 -8.01
N PHE A 81 -9.51 -5.75 -7.47
CA PHE A 81 -9.57 -6.84 -6.49
C PHE A 81 -9.15 -8.18 -7.10
N SER A 82 -9.64 -8.49 -8.31
CA SER A 82 -9.27 -9.72 -9.01
C SER A 82 -7.77 -9.76 -9.36
N GLN A 83 -7.17 -8.62 -9.72
CA GLN A 83 -5.73 -8.50 -9.91
C GLN A 83 -4.97 -8.71 -8.61
N ILE A 84 -5.35 -8.06 -7.51
CA ILE A 84 -4.67 -8.24 -6.21
C ILE A 84 -4.62 -9.72 -5.80
N ILE A 85 -5.74 -10.43 -5.94
CA ILE A 85 -5.80 -11.87 -5.63
C ILE A 85 -4.88 -12.67 -6.54
N ARG A 86 -4.87 -12.36 -7.85
CA ARG A 86 -4.00 -13.03 -8.83
C ARG A 86 -2.52 -12.78 -8.53
N HIS A 87 -2.18 -11.54 -8.21
CA HIS A 87 -0.82 -11.11 -7.92
C HIS A 87 -0.27 -11.63 -6.60
N ARG A 88 -1.05 -12.29 -5.71
CA ARG A 88 -0.51 -13.01 -4.54
C ARG A 88 0.60 -14.00 -4.91
N ARG A 89 0.54 -14.67 -6.06
CA ARG A 89 1.64 -15.55 -6.48
C ARG A 89 2.88 -14.78 -6.94
N HIS A 90 2.73 -13.51 -7.30
CA HIS A 90 3.76 -12.72 -7.98
C HIS A 90 4.42 -11.68 -7.06
N ILE A 91 3.64 -11.04 -6.17
CA ILE A 91 4.10 -10.04 -5.20
C ILE A 91 5.04 -10.66 -4.15
N VAL A 92 4.97 -11.98 -3.95
CA VAL A 92 5.65 -12.67 -2.85
C VAL A 92 6.98 -13.31 -3.30
N HIS A 93 7.20 -13.45 -4.61
CA HIS A 93 8.47 -13.96 -5.16
C HIS A 93 9.42 -12.80 -5.52
N LYS A 94 10.67 -12.89 -5.05
CA LYS A 94 11.78 -11.93 -5.30
C LYS A 94 12.04 -11.63 -6.79
N SER A 95 11.40 -12.33 -7.72
CA SER A 95 11.56 -12.14 -9.16
C SER A 95 10.47 -11.27 -9.80
N MET A 96 9.31 -11.07 -9.17
CA MET A 96 8.14 -10.44 -9.82
C MET A 96 7.53 -9.25 -9.08
N LEU A 97 8.01 -8.93 -7.87
CA LEU A 97 8.23 -7.54 -7.50
C LEU A 97 9.52 -7.04 -8.16
N LYS A 98 9.59 -7.04 -9.49
CA LYS A 98 10.16 -5.88 -10.16
C LYS A 98 8.99 -4.98 -10.49
N PRO A 99 8.38 -4.29 -9.50
CA PRO A 99 7.54 -3.17 -9.83
C PRO A 99 8.34 -2.30 -10.80
N LYS A 100 7.66 -1.58 -11.69
CA LYS A 100 8.31 -0.45 -12.36
C LYS A 100 8.56 0.61 -11.28
N SER A 101 9.50 0.34 -10.37
CA SER A 101 9.83 1.20 -9.26
C SER A 101 10.68 2.30 -9.81
N LYS A 102 10.12 3.49 -9.83
CA LYS A 102 10.89 4.69 -10.10
C LYS A 102 11.42 5.15 -8.76
N ALA A 103 12.72 5.33 -8.70
CA ALA A 103 13.37 5.96 -7.59
C ALA A 103 14.29 7.04 -8.13
N PHE A 104 14.34 8.15 -7.43
CA PHE A 104 15.24 9.25 -7.75
C PHE A 104 15.63 9.98 -6.48
N VAL A 105 16.84 10.52 -6.51
CA VAL A 105 17.33 11.41 -5.46
C VAL A 105 17.03 12.83 -5.90
N ALA A 106 16.46 13.63 -5.01
CA ALA A 106 16.02 14.98 -5.33
C ALA A 106 16.34 15.96 -4.21
N SER A 107 16.57 17.22 -4.61
CA SER A 107 16.42 18.35 -3.71
C SER A 107 14.95 18.80 -3.75
N ILE A 108 14.33 18.92 -2.56
CA ILE A 108 12.91 19.26 -2.42
C ILE A 108 12.68 20.44 -1.49
N ARG A 109 11.57 21.16 -1.72
CA ARG A 109 10.97 22.11 -0.77
C ARG A 109 9.52 21.72 -0.50
N GLY A 110 9.22 21.19 0.69
CA GLY A 110 7.92 20.56 0.95
C GLY A 110 7.78 19.27 0.13
N TYR A 111 6.80 19.22 -0.77
CA TYR A 111 6.64 18.15 -1.79
C TYR A 111 7.04 18.59 -3.20
N THR A 112 7.57 19.80 -3.36
CA THR A 112 8.00 20.32 -4.66
C THR A 112 9.42 19.88 -4.95
N VAL A 113 9.62 19.11 -6.02
CA VAL A 113 10.94 18.75 -6.56
C VAL A 113 11.57 19.97 -7.23
N LYS A 114 12.78 20.34 -6.80
CA LYS A 114 13.57 21.43 -7.41
C LYS A 114 14.53 20.91 -8.45
N MET A 115 15.27 19.86 -8.09
CA MET A 115 16.22 19.16 -8.92
C MET A 115 16.11 17.67 -8.61
N GLN A 116 16.21 16.83 -9.63
CA GLN A 116 16.22 15.37 -9.44
C GLN A 116 17.32 14.73 -10.29
N PHE A 117 17.88 13.66 -9.76
CA PHE A 117 18.83 12.81 -10.45
C PHE A 117 18.26 11.40 -10.50
N GLY A 118 18.11 10.88 -11.72
CA GLY A 118 17.71 9.51 -11.94
C GLY A 118 18.78 8.57 -11.42
N PHE A 119 18.44 7.73 -10.46
CA PHE A 119 19.37 6.81 -9.83
C PHE A 119 18.69 5.45 -9.74
N HIS A 120 19.34 4.41 -10.26
CA HIS A 120 18.79 3.06 -10.16
C HIS A 120 18.82 2.63 -8.70
N VAL A 121 17.64 2.36 -8.14
CA VAL A 121 17.48 1.73 -6.82
C VAL A 121 16.88 0.35 -7.06
N ASP A 122 17.54 -0.66 -6.52
CA ASP A 122 17.00 -2.03 -6.60
C ASP A 122 15.68 -2.10 -5.79
N PRO A 123 14.61 -2.71 -6.32
CA PRO A 123 13.36 -2.94 -5.58
C PRO A 123 13.53 -3.66 -4.23
N PHE A 124 14.62 -4.37 -4.02
CA PHE A 124 14.94 -5.08 -2.78
C PHE A 124 15.95 -4.33 -1.91
N GLU A 125 16.37 -3.14 -2.32
CA GLU A 125 17.26 -2.27 -1.56
C GLU A 125 16.45 -1.30 -0.69
N ASP A 126 16.84 -1.18 0.57
CA ASP A 126 16.29 -0.17 1.48
C ASP A 126 16.74 1.23 1.08
N SER A 127 15.88 2.21 1.34
CA SER A 127 16.15 3.60 0.94
C SER A 127 17.40 4.19 1.58
N ASP A 128 17.71 3.76 2.81
CA ASP A 128 18.92 4.19 3.52
C ASP A 128 20.20 3.61 2.91
N MET A 129 20.12 2.41 2.33
CA MET A 129 21.24 1.83 1.59
C MET A 129 21.43 2.54 0.25
N ALA A 130 20.31 2.78 -0.45
CA ALA A 130 20.29 3.48 -1.72
C ALA A 130 20.89 4.89 -1.64
N ILE A 131 20.52 5.67 -0.60
CA ILE A 131 21.05 7.03 -0.44
C ILE A 131 22.55 7.03 -0.11
N ARG A 132 23.03 6.07 0.68
CA ARG A 132 24.48 5.96 0.98
C ARG A 132 25.27 5.65 -0.28
N ARG A 133 24.80 4.69 -1.08
CA ARG A 133 25.38 4.36 -2.38
C ARG A 133 25.38 5.55 -3.32
N PHE A 134 24.31 6.34 -3.32
CA PHE A 134 24.25 7.58 -4.10
C PHE A 134 25.27 8.62 -3.63
N ILE A 135 25.42 8.83 -2.31
CA ILE A 135 26.41 9.76 -1.74
C ILE A 135 27.83 9.31 -2.10
N ASP A 136 28.13 8.02 -1.96
CA ASP A 136 29.44 7.47 -2.30
C ASP A 136 29.77 7.67 -3.79
N MET A 137 28.83 7.36 -4.68
CA MET A 137 28.95 7.65 -6.12
C MET A 137 29.17 9.15 -6.40
N SER A 138 28.53 10.02 -5.62
CA SER A 138 28.60 11.47 -5.82
C SER A 138 29.93 12.07 -5.35
N LYS A 139 30.73 11.38 -4.53
CA LYS A 139 32.08 11.81 -4.17
C LYS A 139 33.00 11.89 -5.39
N ASP A 140 32.79 11.01 -6.36
CA ASP A 140 33.53 10.99 -7.62
C ASP A 140 32.98 12.00 -8.64
N ASN A 141 31.83 12.64 -8.36
CA ASN A 141 31.22 13.66 -9.21
C ASN A 141 30.68 14.86 -8.40
N PRO A 142 31.55 15.82 -8.02
CA PRO A 142 31.22 16.92 -7.12
C PRO A 142 30.06 17.82 -7.61
N ILE A 143 29.86 17.91 -8.93
CA ILE A 143 28.81 18.73 -9.55
C ILE A 143 27.41 18.19 -9.17
N VAL A 144 27.25 16.86 -9.14
CA VAL A 144 25.98 16.21 -8.77
C VAL A 144 25.65 16.49 -7.31
N LEU A 145 26.64 16.38 -6.42
CA LEU A 145 26.43 16.64 -5.00
C LEU A 145 26.10 18.11 -4.74
N GLN A 146 26.77 19.04 -5.43
CA GLN A 146 26.53 20.47 -5.27
C GLN A 146 25.14 20.89 -5.78
N ALA A 147 24.67 20.30 -6.89
CA ALA A 147 23.35 20.59 -7.44
C ALA A 147 22.18 20.09 -6.56
N LEU A 148 22.45 19.12 -5.69
CA LEU A 148 21.47 18.51 -4.78
C LEU A 148 21.72 18.88 -3.31
N ALA A 149 22.72 19.72 -3.04
CA ALA A 149 23.11 20.07 -1.69
C ALA A 149 21.94 20.76 -0.97
N PRO A 150 21.58 20.30 0.24
CA PRO A 150 20.54 20.95 1.03
C PRO A 150 20.96 22.38 1.43
N ASP A 151 19.98 23.27 1.56
CA ASP A 151 20.14 24.63 2.07
C ASP A 151 19.16 24.87 3.24
N GLU A 152 18.98 26.12 3.70
CA GLU A 152 18.07 26.42 4.83
C GLU A 152 16.61 25.97 4.60
N ILE A 153 16.18 25.80 3.35
CA ILE A 153 14.81 25.45 2.95
C ILE A 153 14.71 24.20 2.08
N GLN A 154 15.84 23.71 1.56
CA GLN A 154 15.95 22.55 0.68
C GLN A 154 16.46 21.34 1.43
N VAL A 155 15.81 20.21 1.20
CA VAL A 155 16.16 18.93 1.83
C VAL A 155 16.45 17.90 0.74
N LEU A 156 17.49 17.10 0.95
CA LEU A 156 17.76 15.94 0.11
C LEU A 156 16.73 14.85 0.44
N ALA A 157 16.09 14.30 -0.59
CA ALA A 157 15.14 13.22 -0.42
C ALA A 157 15.38 12.09 -1.41
N LEU A 158 15.15 10.86 -0.96
CA LEU A 158 14.89 9.75 -1.86
C LEU A 158 13.38 9.64 -2.05
N ILE A 159 12.94 9.76 -3.29
CA ILE A 159 11.54 9.63 -3.67
C ILE A 159 11.38 8.28 -4.34
N ARG A 160 10.48 7.44 -3.81
CA ARG A 160 10.14 6.14 -4.37
C ARG A 160 8.68 6.10 -4.76
N GLU A 161 8.42 5.41 -5.86
CA GLU A 161 7.07 5.06 -6.30
C GLU A 161 7.04 3.58 -6.65
N TRP A 162 6.08 2.84 -6.08
CA TRP A 162 5.89 1.43 -6.34
C TRP A 162 4.67 1.24 -7.24
N HIS A 163 4.86 0.53 -8.35
CA HIS A 163 3.79 0.22 -9.30
C HIS A 163 3.75 -1.28 -9.54
N ILE A 164 2.58 -1.90 -9.35
CA ILE A 164 2.37 -3.30 -9.72
C ILE A 164 1.96 -3.33 -11.20
N GLU A 165 2.54 -4.25 -11.96
CA GLU A 165 2.13 -4.46 -13.34
C GLU A 165 0.62 -4.76 -13.42
N GLY A 166 -0.08 -4.06 -14.31
CA GLY A 166 -1.53 -4.18 -14.47
C GLY A 166 -2.35 -3.21 -13.62
N PHE A 167 -1.74 -2.52 -12.66
CA PHE A 167 -2.37 -1.47 -11.87
C PHE A 167 -2.04 -0.13 -12.52
N GLU A 168 -3.03 0.75 -12.62
CA GLU A 168 -2.83 2.10 -13.15
C GLU A 168 -2.23 3.04 -12.09
N GLU A 169 -2.59 2.81 -10.83
CA GLU A 169 -2.22 3.67 -9.72
C GLU A 169 -0.93 3.21 -9.03
N GLU A 170 -0.37 4.11 -8.22
CA GLU A 170 0.69 3.76 -7.28
C GLU A 170 0.15 2.78 -6.22
N LEU A 171 1.04 2.01 -5.62
CA LEU A 171 0.71 0.91 -4.73
C LEU A 171 -0.20 1.30 -3.55
N ILE A 172 0.10 2.39 -2.83
CA ILE A 172 -0.69 2.77 -1.64
C ILE A 172 -2.13 3.05 -2.06
N ASP A 173 -2.31 3.81 -3.14
CA ASP A 173 -3.62 4.18 -3.66
C ASP A 173 -4.39 2.93 -4.12
N SER A 174 -3.72 2.06 -4.88
CA SER A 174 -4.27 0.78 -5.32
C SER A 174 -4.79 -0.07 -4.16
N PHE A 175 -4.03 -0.16 -3.08
CA PHE A 175 -4.38 -1.02 -1.94
C PHE A 175 -5.48 -0.42 -1.08
N ARG A 176 -5.46 0.90 -0.86
CA ARG A 176 -6.56 1.64 -0.22
C ARG A 176 -7.86 1.51 -1.01
N ASN A 177 -7.80 1.65 -2.33
CA ASN A 177 -8.96 1.48 -3.20
C ASN A 177 -9.51 0.05 -3.15
N ALA A 178 -8.66 -0.97 -3.13
CA ALA A 178 -9.11 -2.34 -2.96
C ALA A 178 -9.79 -2.61 -1.61
N TRP A 179 -9.25 -2.03 -0.54
CA TRP A 179 -9.87 -2.08 0.77
C TRP A 179 -11.26 -1.43 0.77
N LEU A 180 -11.41 -0.26 0.12
CA LEU A 180 -12.73 0.38 -0.06
C LEU A 180 -13.73 -0.49 -0.84
N ARG A 181 -13.28 -1.25 -1.86
CA ARG A 181 -14.16 -2.20 -2.57
C ARG A 181 -14.69 -3.29 -1.65
N VAL A 182 -13.86 -3.81 -0.75
CA VAL A 182 -14.29 -4.78 0.25
C VAL A 182 -15.18 -4.14 1.31
N THR A 183 -14.89 -2.90 1.74
CA THR A 183 -15.77 -2.13 2.65
C THR A 183 -17.16 -1.96 2.04
N ALA A 184 -17.25 -1.57 0.76
CA ALA A 184 -18.52 -1.45 0.05
C ALA A 184 -19.26 -2.80 -0.08
N TYR A 185 -18.52 -3.89 -0.30
CA TYR A 185 -19.07 -5.24 -0.26
C TYR A 185 -19.64 -5.58 1.12
N LEU A 186 -18.91 -5.33 2.21
CA LEU A 186 -19.37 -5.56 3.58
C LEU A 186 -20.58 -4.68 3.94
N SER A 187 -20.63 -3.44 3.46
CA SER A 187 -21.80 -2.56 3.60
C SER A 187 -23.06 -3.20 3.00
N LYS A 188 -22.97 -3.80 1.80
CA LYS A 188 -24.10 -4.54 1.20
C LYS A 188 -24.55 -5.69 2.12
N ILE A 189 -23.61 -6.42 2.73
CA ILE A 189 -23.92 -7.51 3.68
C ILE A 189 -24.60 -6.98 4.95
N LEU A 190 -24.09 -5.90 5.53
CA LEU A 190 -24.66 -5.30 6.75
C LEU A 190 -26.09 -4.81 6.50
N VAL A 191 -26.35 -4.15 5.37
CA VAL A 191 -27.70 -3.73 4.96
C VAL A 191 -28.64 -4.93 4.80
N TYR A 192 -28.18 -6.02 4.16
CA TYR A 192 -28.97 -7.25 4.06
C TYR A 192 -29.34 -7.84 5.42
N LEU A 193 -28.45 -7.72 6.41
CA LEU A 193 -28.69 -8.17 7.79
C LEU A 193 -29.54 -7.19 8.61
N GLY A 194 -30.01 -6.09 8.02
CA GLY A 194 -30.81 -5.05 8.68
C GLY A 194 -30.00 -4.06 9.52
N GLY A 195 -28.70 -3.92 9.23
CA GLY A 195 -27.83 -2.90 9.83
C GLY A 195 -27.55 -1.74 8.89
N GLU A 196 -26.72 -0.81 9.38
CA GLU A 196 -26.25 0.34 8.60
C GLU A 196 -25.00 -0.01 7.77
N PRO A 197 -24.81 0.61 6.60
CA PRO A 197 -23.57 0.49 5.83
C PRO A 197 -22.41 1.24 6.52
N PHE A 198 -21.18 0.91 6.15
CA PHE A 198 -20.01 1.72 6.53
C PHE A 198 -20.05 3.11 5.86
N PRO A 199 -19.42 4.13 6.49
CA PRO A 199 -19.21 5.42 5.86
C PRO A 199 -18.47 5.30 4.52
N GLU A 200 -18.82 6.18 3.58
CA GLU A 200 -18.13 6.25 2.29
C GLU A 200 -16.76 6.93 2.41
N GLY A 201 -15.81 6.48 1.59
CA GLY A 201 -14.48 7.07 1.51
C GLY A 201 -13.47 6.52 2.51
N LEU A 202 -12.26 7.08 2.47
CA LEU A 202 -11.17 6.68 3.36
C LEU A 202 -11.35 7.29 4.76
N PRO A 203 -11.12 6.50 5.82
CA PRO A 203 -11.03 7.01 7.18
C PRO A 203 -9.97 8.10 7.36
N GLU A 204 -10.15 8.98 8.35
CA GLU A 204 -9.26 10.11 8.65
C GLU A 204 -7.83 9.69 9.04
N CYS A 205 -7.62 8.43 9.45
CA CYS A 205 -6.28 7.92 9.76
C CYS A 205 -5.37 7.85 8.53
N PHE A 206 -5.94 7.77 7.32
CA PHE A 206 -5.16 7.75 6.09
C PHE A 206 -4.64 9.14 5.75
N LYS A 207 -3.31 9.26 5.80
CA LYS A 207 -2.60 10.47 5.40
C LYS A 207 -2.36 10.50 3.90
N ASP A 208 -1.98 11.66 3.39
CA ASP A 208 -1.52 11.82 2.01
C ASP A 208 -0.38 10.83 1.69
N PRO A 209 -0.48 10.00 0.63
CA PRO A 209 0.55 9.04 0.24
C PRO A 209 1.95 9.65 0.07
N ARG A 210 2.04 10.94 -0.30
CA ARG A 210 3.31 11.67 -0.44
C ARG A 210 4.10 11.73 0.86
N ASN A 211 3.42 11.63 2.01
CA ASN A 211 4.09 11.56 3.32
C ASN A 211 4.96 10.30 3.48
N TYR A 212 4.65 9.24 2.72
CA TYR A 212 5.38 7.96 2.78
C TYR A 212 6.31 7.77 1.60
N ARG A 213 6.04 8.38 0.44
CA ARG A 213 6.89 8.29 -0.77
C ARG A 213 8.23 9.00 -0.64
N TYR A 214 8.28 10.03 0.20
CA TYR A 214 9.42 10.93 0.35
C TYR A 214 10.17 10.60 1.65
N LYS A 215 11.37 10.03 1.54
CA LYS A 215 12.28 9.92 2.68
C LYS A 215 13.26 11.08 2.65
N LYS A 216 13.12 11.97 3.62
CA LYS A 216 13.96 13.17 3.79
C LYS A 216 15.20 12.82 4.60
N TYR A 217 16.35 13.34 4.17
CA TYR A 217 17.63 13.15 4.84
C TYR A 217 18.21 14.49 5.28
N TYR A 218 18.63 14.55 6.53
CA TYR A 218 19.23 15.74 7.14
C TYR A 218 20.69 15.46 7.51
N GLY A 219 21.50 16.52 7.68
CA GLY A 219 22.98 16.45 7.66
C GLY A 219 23.65 15.35 8.51
N SER A 220 23.12 14.99 9.68
CA SER A 220 23.68 13.92 10.53
C SER A 220 23.47 12.50 9.99
N GLN A 221 22.54 12.30 9.05
CA GLN A 221 22.22 11.02 8.42
C GLN A 221 23.04 10.79 7.14
N LEU A 222 23.73 11.83 6.66
CA LEU A 222 24.52 11.82 5.42
C LEU A 222 26.03 11.62 5.67
N SER A 223 26.47 11.68 6.93
CA SER A 223 27.82 11.34 7.34
C SER A 223 27.93 9.81 7.55
N ALA A 224 28.82 9.17 6.80
CA ALA A 224 29.14 7.76 6.98
C ALA A 224 29.59 7.48 8.43
N PRO A 225 29.27 6.32 9.04
CA PRO A 225 29.95 5.90 10.25
C PRO A 225 31.45 5.82 9.96
N LYS A 226 32.23 6.44 10.83
CA LYS A 226 33.71 6.35 10.80
C LYS A 226 34.17 4.91 10.97
#